data_AF-A0A924SE80-F1
#
_entry.id   AF-A0A924SE80-F1
#
_cell.length_a   1.000
_cell.length_b   1.000
_cell.length_c   1.000
_cell.angle_alpha   90.00
_cell.angle_beta   90.00
_cell.angle_gamma   90.00
#
_symmetry.space_group_name_H-M   'P 1'
#
loop_
_entity.id
_entity.type
_entity.pdbx_description
1 polymer ?
#
loop_
_entity_poly.entity_id
_entity_poly.type
_entity_poly.pdbx_seq_one_letter_code
_entity_poly.pdbx_strand_id
1 'polypeptide(L)'
;MASLWHDGRAWLRAHWYFRRAAVGARVRVWGRLSVSGGGSVTVGDRVRIVSTIATTELAVERGATLSIGANTFINYGCSIGATKRVSIGADCNIGTHVIMMDSDFHCVAPERRTERPESAPIVLEDNVWLGARVIVLRGVT
;
A
#
# COMPACT_ATOMS: atom_id res chain seq x y z
N MET A 1 -17.24 -8.90 -17.61
CA MET A 1 -16.21 -8.07 -16.94
C MET A 1 -16.78 -6.95 -16.05
N ALA A 2 -17.98 -6.42 -16.31
CA ALA A 2 -18.58 -5.36 -15.46
C ALA A 2 -18.99 -5.82 -14.04
N SER A 3 -19.36 -7.10 -13.86
CA SER A 3 -19.85 -7.61 -12.56
C SER A 3 -18.81 -7.65 -11.45
N LEU A 4 -17.51 -7.73 -11.77
CA LEU A 4 -16.41 -7.75 -10.80
C LEU A 4 -16.36 -6.46 -9.97
N TRP A 5 -16.69 -5.32 -10.58
CA TRP A 5 -16.59 -4.00 -9.95
C TRP A 5 -17.83 -3.59 -9.14
N HIS A 6 -18.92 -4.37 -9.20
CA HIS A 6 -20.15 -4.13 -8.45
C HIS A 6 -20.31 -5.04 -7.21
N ASP A 7 -19.32 -5.88 -6.91
CA ASP A 7 -19.36 -6.84 -5.80
C ASP A 7 -19.49 -6.19 -4.41
N GLY A 8 -20.68 -6.25 -3.81
CA GLY A 8 -20.93 -5.78 -2.43
C GLY A 8 -20.06 -6.48 -1.38
N ARG A 9 -19.60 -7.72 -1.64
CA ARG A 9 -18.69 -8.44 -0.73
C ARG A 9 -17.31 -7.78 -0.70
N ALA A 10 -16.83 -7.27 -1.83
CA ALA A 10 -15.55 -6.57 -1.89
C ALA A 10 -15.57 -5.27 -1.06
N TRP A 11 -16.73 -4.60 -1.00
CA TRP A 11 -16.94 -3.43 -0.14
C TRP A 11 -16.96 -3.80 1.35
N LEU A 12 -17.67 -4.87 1.74
CA LEU A 12 -17.67 -5.37 3.12
C LEU A 12 -16.25 -5.79 3.57
N ARG A 13 -15.51 -6.48 2.71
CA ARG A 13 -14.11 -6.84 2.97
C ARG A 13 -13.24 -5.62 3.21
N ALA A 14 -13.38 -4.57 2.39
CA ALA A 14 -12.64 -3.33 2.59
C ALA A 14 -12.88 -2.76 3.99
N HIS A 15 -14.14 -2.68 4.43
CA HIS A 15 -14.48 -2.17 5.76
C HIS A 15 -13.92 -3.05 6.88
N TRP A 16 -13.90 -4.36 6.70
CA TRP A 16 -13.31 -5.27 7.69
C TRP A 16 -11.79 -5.13 7.79
N TYR A 17 -11.09 -5.12 6.66
CA TYR A 17 -9.63 -4.98 6.61
C TYR A 17 -9.16 -3.63 7.14
N PHE A 18 -9.89 -2.57 6.77
CA PHE A 18 -9.58 -1.19 7.14
C PHE A 18 -10.38 -0.68 8.36
N ARG A 19 -10.91 -1.57 9.21
CA ARG A 19 -11.72 -1.21 10.40
C ARG A 19 -10.99 -0.35 11.44
N ARG A 20 -9.67 -0.18 11.31
CA ARG A 20 -8.81 0.65 12.17
C ARG A 20 -8.18 1.83 11.41
N ALA A 21 -8.66 2.10 10.21
CA ALA A 21 -8.14 3.11 9.29
C ALA A 21 -9.20 4.16 8.97
N ALA A 22 -8.80 5.31 8.44
CA ALA A 22 -9.71 6.24 7.81
C ALA A 22 -10.01 5.75 6.38
N VAL A 23 -11.29 5.53 6.05
CA VAL A 23 -11.70 4.89 4.79
C VAL A 23 -12.77 5.73 4.10
N GLY A 24 -12.50 6.08 2.85
CA GLY A 24 -13.42 6.78 1.97
C GLY A 24 -14.56 5.92 1.44
N ALA A 25 -15.44 6.53 0.66
CA ALA A 25 -16.59 5.88 0.08
C ALA A 25 -16.19 4.87 -1.01
N ARG A 26 -16.94 3.77 -1.13
CA ARG A 26 -16.84 2.79 -2.23
C ARG A 26 -15.46 2.13 -2.39
N VAL A 27 -14.66 2.03 -1.33
CA VAL A 27 -13.43 1.23 -1.32
C VAL A 27 -13.78 -0.26 -1.49
N ARG A 28 -12.98 -0.98 -2.30
CA ARG A 28 -13.21 -2.40 -2.60
C ARG A 28 -11.91 -3.19 -2.50
N VAL A 29 -12.01 -4.34 -1.84
CA VAL A 29 -10.91 -5.30 -1.71
C VAL A 29 -11.39 -6.68 -2.19
N TRP A 30 -10.78 -7.22 -3.23
CA TRP A 30 -11.01 -8.60 -3.68
C TRP A 30 -9.91 -9.52 -3.16
N GLY A 31 -10.28 -10.74 -2.74
CA GLY A 31 -9.31 -11.70 -2.20
C GLY A 31 -8.91 -11.40 -0.75
N ARG A 32 -7.69 -11.83 -0.37
CA ARG A 32 -7.18 -11.74 1.00
C ARG A 32 -6.12 -10.65 1.08
N LEU A 33 -6.44 -9.53 1.69
CA LEU A 33 -5.48 -8.47 2.00
C LEU A 33 -4.79 -8.77 3.33
N SER A 34 -3.54 -8.35 3.49
CA SER A 34 -2.89 -8.27 4.80
C SER A 34 -2.71 -6.80 5.16
N VAL A 35 -3.22 -6.39 6.32
CA VAL A 35 -2.96 -5.07 6.90
C VAL A 35 -2.43 -5.32 8.30
N SER A 36 -1.18 -4.94 8.54
CA SER A 36 -0.46 -5.27 9.76
C SER A 36 0.29 -4.06 10.32
N GLY A 37 0.78 -4.21 11.55
CA GLY A 37 1.41 -3.16 12.31
C GLY A 37 0.43 -2.39 13.19
N GLY A 38 0.70 -1.10 13.39
CA GLY A 38 -0.06 -0.25 14.30
C GLY A 38 0.04 1.24 13.99
N GLY A 39 0.49 1.59 12.79
CA GLY A 39 0.50 2.97 12.29
C GLY A 39 -0.84 3.40 11.72
N SER A 40 -0.86 4.62 11.19
CA SER A 40 -2.06 5.22 10.62
C SER A 40 -2.19 4.88 9.14
N VAL A 41 -3.38 4.41 8.75
CA VAL A 41 -3.72 4.13 7.35
C VAL A 41 -4.88 5.02 6.94
N THR A 42 -4.75 5.68 5.80
CA THR A 42 -5.82 6.48 5.17
C THR A 42 -6.04 5.99 3.74
N VAL A 43 -7.28 5.67 3.41
CA VAL A 43 -7.69 5.17 2.10
C VAL A 43 -8.75 6.08 1.53
N GLY A 44 -8.46 6.70 0.39
CA GLY A 44 -9.36 7.61 -0.31
C GLY A 44 -10.57 6.91 -0.95
N ASP A 45 -11.47 7.73 -1.47
CA ASP A 45 -12.68 7.25 -2.16
C ASP A 45 -12.33 6.36 -3.36
N ARG A 46 -13.14 5.32 -3.58
CA ARG A 46 -13.10 4.47 -4.77
C ARG A 46 -11.75 3.76 -5.00
N VAL A 47 -10.93 3.62 -3.95
CA VAL A 47 -9.73 2.77 -4.00
C VAL A 47 -10.12 1.32 -4.22
N ARG A 48 -9.36 0.65 -5.09
CA ARG A 48 -9.63 -0.72 -5.54
C ARG A 48 -8.37 -1.55 -5.36
N ILE A 49 -8.44 -2.59 -4.53
CA ILE A 49 -7.32 -3.48 -4.24
C ILE A 49 -7.67 -4.90 -4.64
N VAL A 50 -6.90 -5.48 -5.55
CA VAL A 50 -7.02 -6.89 -5.92
C VAL A 50 -5.95 -7.67 -5.19
N SER A 51 -6.36 -8.74 -4.49
CA SER A 51 -5.51 -9.60 -3.68
C SER A 51 -5.97 -11.06 -3.79
N THR A 52 -6.42 -11.45 -4.99
CA THR A 52 -7.07 -12.74 -5.28
C THR A 52 -6.07 -13.83 -5.66
N ILE A 53 -4.99 -13.48 -6.36
CA ILE A 53 -3.97 -14.43 -6.84
C ILE A 53 -2.81 -14.51 -5.84
N ALA A 54 -2.26 -13.37 -5.46
CA ALA A 54 -1.23 -13.24 -4.44
C ALA A 54 -1.67 -12.22 -3.39
N THR A 55 -1.31 -12.48 -2.13
CA THR A 55 -1.64 -11.58 -1.02
C THR A 55 -0.88 -10.27 -1.22
N THR A 56 -1.62 -9.16 -1.33
CA THR A 56 -1.09 -7.82 -1.16
C THR A 56 -0.96 -7.52 0.33
N GLU A 57 0.14 -6.91 0.72
CA GLU A 57 0.52 -6.63 2.10
C GLU A 57 0.74 -5.14 2.31
N LEU A 58 0.06 -4.60 3.32
CA LEU A 58 0.23 -3.23 3.81
C LEU A 58 0.76 -3.32 5.24
N ALA A 59 2.04 -3.03 5.44
CA ALA A 59 2.69 -3.07 6.73
C ALA A 59 3.04 -1.65 7.18
N VAL A 60 2.42 -1.17 8.24
CA VAL A 60 2.60 0.21 8.73
C VAL A 60 3.04 0.18 10.18
N GLU A 61 4.31 0.50 10.42
CA GLU A 61 4.88 0.53 11.77
C GLU A 61 4.18 1.58 12.66
N ARG A 62 4.23 1.38 13.99
CA ARG A 62 3.61 2.31 14.93
C ARG A 62 4.26 3.69 14.79
N GLY A 63 3.43 4.72 14.61
CA GLY A 63 3.90 6.10 14.36
C GLY A 63 4.18 6.41 12.88
N ALA A 64 4.17 5.41 12.00
CA ALA A 64 4.26 5.60 10.56
C ALA A 64 2.89 5.86 9.92
N THR A 65 2.91 6.32 8.68
CA THR A 65 1.71 6.64 7.91
C THR A 65 1.71 6.00 6.52
N LEU A 66 0.55 5.48 6.10
CA LEU A 66 0.27 5.08 4.73
C LEU A 66 -0.98 5.80 4.25
N SER A 67 -0.86 6.58 3.16
CA SER A 67 -1.99 7.22 2.49
C SER A 67 -2.13 6.70 1.06
N ILE A 68 -3.36 6.37 0.67
CA ILE A 68 -3.74 5.96 -0.68
C ILE A 68 -4.81 6.92 -1.19
N GLY A 69 -4.51 7.69 -2.23
CA GLY A 69 -5.40 8.68 -2.82
C GLY A 69 -6.62 8.06 -3.49
N ALA A 70 -7.61 8.91 -3.79
CA ALA A 70 -8.86 8.48 -4.39
C ALA A 70 -8.65 7.86 -5.78
N ASN A 71 -9.56 6.98 -6.21
CA ASN A 71 -9.56 6.28 -7.51
C ASN A 71 -8.36 5.35 -7.79
N THR A 72 -7.38 5.28 -6.89
CA THR A 72 -6.17 4.49 -7.07
C THR A 72 -6.46 2.99 -7.09
N PHE A 73 -5.81 2.29 -8.02
CA PHE A 73 -5.89 0.84 -8.18
C PHE A 73 -4.58 0.19 -7.74
N ILE A 74 -4.67 -0.83 -6.88
CA ILE A 74 -3.54 -1.66 -6.45
C ILE A 74 -3.81 -3.10 -6.85
N ASN A 75 -2.91 -3.66 -7.67
CA ASN A 75 -3.03 -5.04 -8.13
C ASN A 75 -2.46 -6.03 -7.10
N TYR A 76 -2.59 -7.33 -7.38
CA TYR A 76 -2.23 -8.38 -6.44
C TYR A 76 -0.73 -8.53 -6.23
N GLY A 77 -0.38 -9.09 -5.06
CA GLY A 77 0.98 -9.44 -4.68
C GLY A 77 1.89 -8.27 -4.35
N CYS A 78 1.36 -7.06 -4.18
CA CYS A 78 2.17 -5.90 -3.81
C CYS A 78 2.59 -5.97 -2.33
N SER A 79 3.75 -5.43 -2.00
CA SER A 79 4.22 -5.27 -0.62
C SER A 79 4.55 -3.80 -0.37
N ILE A 80 3.77 -3.13 0.49
CA ILE A 80 3.89 -1.71 0.78
C ILE A 80 4.19 -1.55 2.26
N GLY A 81 5.46 -1.24 2.56
CA GLY A 81 5.99 -1.07 3.90
C GLY A 81 6.26 0.39 4.24
N ALA A 82 5.63 0.88 5.31
CA ALA A 82 5.86 2.21 5.86
C ALA A 82 6.44 2.11 7.27
N THR A 83 7.71 2.47 7.43
CA THR A 83 8.41 2.72 8.69
C THR A 83 8.33 4.19 9.09
N LYS A 84 8.20 5.12 8.13
CA LYS A 84 8.03 6.56 8.35
C LYS A 84 6.78 7.10 7.66
N ARG A 85 6.75 7.08 6.33
CA ARG A 85 5.63 7.54 5.51
C ARG A 85 5.73 7.01 4.07
N VAL A 86 4.64 6.40 3.61
CA VAL A 86 4.40 6.12 2.18
C VAL A 86 3.12 6.83 1.76
N SER A 87 3.21 7.68 0.74
CA SER A 87 2.06 8.37 0.17
C SER A 87 1.88 7.99 -1.29
N ILE A 88 0.69 7.52 -1.65
CA ILE A 88 0.28 7.25 -3.03
C ILE A 88 -0.82 8.25 -3.37
N GLY A 89 -0.63 9.05 -4.42
CA GLY A 89 -1.58 10.03 -4.92
C GLY A 89 -2.90 9.44 -5.42
N ALA A 90 -3.75 10.32 -5.94
CA ALA A 90 -5.00 9.98 -6.58
C ALA A 90 -4.79 9.48 -8.01
N ASP A 91 -5.73 8.68 -8.50
CA ASP A 91 -5.76 8.16 -9.88
C ASP A 91 -4.49 7.36 -10.28
N CYS A 92 -3.76 6.82 -9.29
CA CYS A 92 -2.58 6.00 -9.53
C CYS A 92 -2.95 4.56 -9.91
N ASN A 93 -2.03 3.93 -10.63
CA ASN A 93 -2.15 2.54 -11.05
C ASN A 93 -0.91 1.76 -10.59
N ILE A 94 -1.08 0.82 -9.67
CA ILE A 94 0.02 0.02 -9.11
C ILE A 94 -0.08 -1.40 -9.67
N GLY A 95 0.89 -1.76 -10.50
CA GLY A 95 1.00 -3.07 -11.15
C GLY A 95 1.15 -4.23 -10.15
N THR A 96 1.20 -5.45 -10.67
CA THR A 96 1.35 -6.64 -9.84
C THR A 96 2.73 -6.73 -9.24
N HIS A 97 2.83 -7.24 -8.01
CA HIS A 97 4.12 -7.48 -7.34
C HIS A 97 5.02 -6.24 -7.19
N VAL A 98 4.43 -5.04 -7.08
CA VAL A 98 5.19 -3.83 -6.75
C VAL A 98 5.62 -3.88 -5.28
N ILE A 99 6.86 -3.45 -5.01
CA ILE A 99 7.38 -3.30 -3.66
C ILE A 99 7.62 -1.81 -3.39
N MET A 100 7.14 -1.29 -2.28
CA MET A 100 7.48 0.04 -1.78
C MET A 100 8.02 -0.08 -0.36
N MET A 101 9.20 0.47 -0.12
CA MET A 101 9.90 0.31 1.14
C MET A 101 10.64 1.61 1.50
N ASP A 102 10.10 2.37 2.45
CA ASP A 102 10.64 3.66 2.88
C ASP A 102 11.80 3.55 3.90
N SER A 103 12.29 2.32 4.11
CA SER A 103 13.36 1.97 5.05
C SER A 103 14.26 0.89 4.45
N ASP A 104 15.58 0.98 4.62
CA ASP A 104 16.47 -0.10 4.18
C ASP A 104 16.46 -1.30 5.18
N PHE A 105 15.81 -1.15 6.34
CA PHE A 105 15.81 -2.02 7.52
C PHE A 105 17.18 -2.26 8.16
N HIS A 106 18.22 -2.46 7.36
CA HIS A 106 19.57 -2.79 7.79
C HIS A 106 20.59 -1.95 7.01
N CYS A 107 21.70 -1.60 7.66
CA CYS A 107 22.82 -1.02 6.92
C CYS A 107 23.40 -2.03 5.92
N VAL A 108 23.82 -1.53 4.75
CA VAL A 108 24.45 -2.32 3.70
C VAL A 108 25.82 -2.86 4.14
N ALA A 109 26.58 -2.05 4.88
CA ALA A 109 27.86 -2.43 5.45
C ALA A 109 27.69 -3.65 6.40
N PRO A 110 28.37 -4.79 6.15
CA PRO A 110 28.17 -6.02 6.93
C PRO A 110 28.32 -5.83 8.43
N GLU A 111 29.27 -4.98 8.84
CA GLU A 111 29.63 -4.70 10.23
C GLU A 111 28.52 -3.96 10.98
N ARG A 112 27.62 -3.31 10.24
CA ARG A 112 26.53 -2.47 10.77
C ARG A 112 25.15 -3.06 10.49
N ARG A 113 25.06 -4.32 10.02
CA ARG A 113 23.79 -4.93 9.58
C ARG A 113 22.73 -5.03 10.70
N THR A 114 23.14 -4.97 11.97
CA THR A 114 22.22 -4.92 13.12
C THR A 114 21.62 -3.53 13.37
N GLU A 115 22.20 -2.48 12.78
CA GLU A 115 21.71 -1.11 12.88
C GLU A 115 20.55 -0.86 11.92
N ARG A 116 19.57 -0.06 12.36
CA ARG A 116 18.50 0.48 11.50
C ARG A 116 18.91 1.86 10.97
N PRO A 117 19.21 2.02 9.67
CA PRO A 117 19.47 3.34 9.09
C PRO A 117 18.20 4.19 9.07
N GLU A 118 18.35 5.49 8.86
CA GLU A 118 17.20 6.41 8.80
C GLU A 118 16.30 6.11 7.61
N SER A 119 14.99 5.99 7.88
CA SER A 119 13.94 5.89 6.87
C SER A 119 13.66 7.25 6.20
N ALA A 120 13.36 7.22 4.90
CA ALA A 120 13.03 8.40 4.12
C ALA A 120 11.72 8.18 3.36
N PRO A 121 10.79 9.15 3.38
CA PRO A 121 9.44 8.96 2.86
C PRO A 121 9.44 8.58 1.38
N ILE A 122 8.47 7.77 0.98
CA ILE A 122 8.12 7.56 -0.43
C ILE A 122 6.88 8.39 -0.75
N VAL A 123 6.93 9.13 -1.85
CA VAL A 123 5.79 9.89 -2.37
C VAL A 123 5.60 9.50 -3.83
N LEU A 124 4.41 9.05 -4.18
CA LEU A 124 3.96 9.02 -5.58
C LEU A 124 2.92 10.11 -5.72
N GLU A 125 3.14 11.03 -6.66
CA GLU A 125 2.15 12.05 -7.01
C GLU A 125 0.94 11.45 -7.73
N ASP A 126 -0.02 12.31 -8.07
CA ASP A 126 -1.25 11.90 -8.74
C ASP A 126 -0.96 11.33 -10.15
N ASN A 127 -1.81 10.39 -10.59
CA ASN A 127 -1.77 9.79 -11.92
C ASN A 127 -0.44 9.09 -12.27
N VAL A 128 0.28 8.59 -11.27
CA VAL A 128 1.47 7.75 -11.47
C VAL A 128 1.05 6.32 -11.83
N TRP A 129 1.72 5.73 -12.81
CA TRP A 129 1.60 4.31 -13.15
C TRP A 129 2.92 3.58 -12.91
N LEU A 130 2.90 2.61 -11.99
CA LEU A 130 3.99 1.65 -11.81
C LEU A 130 3.67 0.34 -12.53
N GLY A 131 4.59 -0.10 -13.38
CA GLY A 131 4.54 -1.41 -14.02
C GLY A 131 4.65 -2.57 -13.03
N ALA A 132 4.46 -3.79 -13.53
CA ALA A 132 4.63 -4.98 -12.71
C ALA A 132 6.08 -5.10 -12.21
N ARG A 133 6.25 -5.56 -10.97
CA ARG A 133 7.55 -5.84 -10.32
C ARG A 133 8.48 -4.62 -10.15
N VAL A 134 7.94 -3.41 -10.20
CA VAL A 134 8.70 -2.20 -9.82
C VAL A 134 9.01 -2.24 -8.32
N ILE A 135 10.20 -1.76 -7.96
CA ILE A 135 10.64 -1.56 -6.58
C ILE A 135 10.88 -0.07 -6.38
N VAL A 136 10.21 0.53 -5.40
CA VAL A 136 10.39 1.93 -5.00
C VAL A 136 11.03 1.95 -3.62
N LEU A 137 12.20 2.57 -3.51
CA LEU A 137 12.97 2.65 -2.28
C LEU A 137 12.82 4.02 -1.61
N ARG A 138 13.27 4.09 -0.36
CA ARG A 138 13.19 5.27 0.48
C ARG A 138 13.66 6.54 -0.21
N GLY A 139 12.94 7.64 0.01
CA GLY A 139 13.29 8.96 -0.49
C GLY A 139 12.90 9.24 -1.94
N VAL A 140 12.30 8.28 -2.66
CA VAL A 140 11.75 8.54 -4.01
C VAL A 140 10.51 9.43 -3.91
N THR A 141 10.45 10.43 -4.80
CA THR A 141 9.30 11.31 -5.07
C THR A 141 9.01 11.30 -6.55
#